data_AF-A0A4Y2P889-F1
#
_entry.id   AF-A0A4Y2P889-F1
#
_cell.length_a   1.000
_cell.length_b   1.000
_cell.length_c   1.000
_cell.angle_alpha   90.00
_cell.angle_beta   90.00
_cell.angle_gamma   90.00
#
_symmetry.space_group_name_H-M   'P 1'
#
loop_
_entity.id
_entity.type
_entity.pdbx_description
1 polymer ?
#
loop_
_entity_poly.entity_id
_entity_poly.type
_entity_poly.pdbx_seq_one_letter_code
_entity_poly.pdbx_strand_id
1 'polypeptide(L)'
;MHNKNLGSTWKNFAYELRRFFNEWVNGIKADSFENLSDLIITDQIKRKVSQEIKNHFIDEWSKLNSPDDLVEKLDIYDTLRSTFRSKQPRKDYTLLQAELL
;
A
#
# COMPACT_ATOMS: atom_id res chain seq x y z
N MET A 1 -13.24 -6.25 -0.60
CA MET A 1 -13.86 -5.75 -1.86
C MET A 1 -15.36 -5.96 -1.75
N HIS A 2 -16.17 -4.93 -2.01
CA HIS A 2 -17.62 -5.09 -2.07
C HIS A 2 -17.97 -5.89 -3.33
N ASN A 3 -18.48 -7.10 -3.16
CA ASN A 3 -18.93 -7.94 -4.26
C ASN A 3 -20.42 -7.70 -4.51
N LYS A 4 -20.80 -7.75 -5.79
CA LYS A 4 -22.22 -7.73 -6.15
C LYS A 4 -22.88 -9.03 -5.66
N ASN A 5 -23.92 -8.91 -4.86
CA ASN A 5 -24.71 -10.06 -4.42
C ASN A 5 -25.50 -10.65 -5.60
N LEU A 6 -25.63 -11.97 -5.66
CA LEU A 6 -26.34 -12.70 -6.73
C LEU A 6 -27.80 -12.23 -6.91
N GLY A 7 -28.44 -11.72 -5.85
CA GLY A 7 -29.81 -11.20 -5.87
C GLY A 7 -29.93 -9.67 -6.05
N SER A 8 -28.83 -8.91 -6.15
CA SER A 8 -28.89 -7.45 -6.28
C SER A 8 -28.76 -6.99 -7.74
N THR A 9 -29.51 -5.94 -8.09
CA THR A 9 -29.39 -5.31 -9.41
C THR A 9 -28.10 -4.49 -9.51
N TRP A 10 -27.65 -4.19 -10.73
CA TRP A 10 -26.54 -3.26 -10.94
C TRP A 10 -26.84 -1.85 -10.41
N LYS A 11 -28.12 -1.43 -10.42
CA LYS A 11 -28.55 -0.15 -9.83
C LYS A 11 -28.32 -0.12 -8.33
N ASN A 12 -28.67 -1.21 -7.63
CA ASN A 12 -28.45 -1.31 -6.19
C ASN A 12 -26.95 -1.29 -5.88
N PHE A 13 -26.14 -2.00 -6.65
CA PHE A 13 -24.69 -1.99 -6.47
C PHE A 13 -24.07 -0.60 -6.66
N ALA A 14 -24.48 0.12 -7.71
CA ALA A 14 -24.02 1.49 -7.94
C ALA A 14 -24.45 2.45 -6.83
N TYR A 15 -25.65 2.28 -6.28
CA TYR A 15 -26.14 3.05 -5.13
C TYR A 15 -25.28 2.81 -3.88
N GLU A 16 -25.04 1.54 -3.52
CA GLU A 16 -24.21 1.19 -2.36
C GLU A 16 -22.76 1.68 -2.52
N LEU A 17 -22.17 1.52 -3.70
CA LEU A 17 -20.82 2.03 -3.97
C LEU A 17 -20.76 3.56 -3.82
N ARG A 18 -21.74 4.28 -4.37
CA ARG A 18 -21.82 5.74 -4.23
C ARG A 18 -21.96 6.15 -2.78
N ARG A 19 -22.79 5.44 -2.01
CA ARG A 19 -22.97 5.71 -0.58
C ARG A 19 -21.67 5.52 0.20
N PHE A 20 -21.00 4.38 0.01
CA PHE A 20 -19.71 4.11 0.65
C PHE A 20 -18.67 5.18 0.30
N PHE A 21 -18.59 5.54 -0.99
CA PHE A 21 -17.66 6.56 -1.46
C PHE A 21 -17.94 7.92 -0.81
N ASN A 22 -19.21 8.33 -0.72
CA ASN A 22 -19.59 9.58 -0.06
C ASN A 22 -19.27 9.57 1.45
N GLU A 23 -19.56 8.46 2.15
CA GLU A 23 -19.22 8.32 3.58
C GLU A 23 -17.69 8.41 3.78
N TRP A 24 -16.91 7.79 2.90
CA TRP A 24 -15.44 7.84 2.94
C TRP A 24 -14.90 9.26 2.70
N VAL A 25 -15.32 9.90 1.60
CA VAL A 25 -14.93 11.28 1.22
C VAL A 25 -15.29 12.28 2.32
N ASN A 26 -16.45 12.12 2.95
CA ASN A 26 -16.86 12.96 4.08
C ASN A 26 -16.00 12.70 5.33
N GLY A 27 -15.66 11.43 5.62
CA GLY A 27 -14.85 11.06 6.79
C GLY A 27 -13.43 11.64 6.73
N ILE A 28 -12.84 11.69 5.54
CA ILE A 28 -11.51 12.27 5.29
C ILE A 28 -11.56 13.76 4.93
N LYS A 29 -12.75 14.38 4.89
CA LYS A 29 -12.97 15.79 4.57
C LYS A 29 -12.37 16.22 3.23
N ALA A 30 -12.44 15.36 2.21
CA ALA A 30 -12.00 15.73 0.87
C ALA A 30 -13.07 16.57 0.17
N ASP A 31 -12.96 17.89 0.32
CA ASP A 31 -13.90 18.90 -0.19
C ASP A 31 -13.49 19.51 -1.55
N SER A 32 -12.29 19.19 -2.02
CA SER A 32 -11.75 19.65 -3.31
C SER A 32 -11.45 18.50 -4.27
N PHE A 33 -11.36 18.81 -5.56
CA PHE A 33 -10.94 17.83 -6.56
C PHE A 33 -9.51 17.36 -6.30
N GLU A 34 -8.64 18.27 -5.86
CA GLU A 34 -7.25 18.01 -5.51
C GLU A 34 -7.15 16.98 -4.37
N ASN A 35 -7.89 17.20 -3.28
CA ASN A 35 -7.95 16.26 -2.16
C ASN A 35 -8.46 14.89 -2.60
N LEU A 36 -9.47 14.86 -3.48
CA LEU A 36 -9.97 13.60 -4.02
C LEU A 36 -8.97 12.90 -4.94
N SER A 37 -8.26 13.65 -5.80
CA SER A 37 -7.25 13.09 -6.68
C SER A 37 -6.09 12.48 -5.90
N ASP A 38 -5.64 13.15 -4.85
CA ASP A 38 -4.56 12.68 -3.97
C ASP A 38 -4.92 11.35 -3.32
N LEU A 39 -6.16 11.23 -2.85
CA LEU A 39 -6.67 9.99 -2.27
C LEU A 39 -6.76 8.84 -3.28
N ILE A 40 -7.21 9.11 -4.50
CA ILE A 40 -7.28 8.11 -5.57
C ILE A 40 -5.88 7.64 -5.94
N ILE A 41 -4.94 8.56 -6.13
CA ILE A 41 -3.54 8.25 -6.47
C ILE A 41 -2.91 7.44 -5.33
N THR A 42 -3.10 7.87 -4.08
CA THR A 42 -2.66 7.17 -2.88
C THR A 42 -3.19 5.74 -2.83
N ASP A 43 -4.50 5.51 -3.05
CA ASP A 43 -5.08 4.15 -3.08
C ASP A 43 -4.47 3.28 -4.17
N GLN A 44 -4.22 3.84 -5.37
CA GLN A 44 -3.56 3.12 -6.46
C GLN A 44 -2.13 2.71 -6.10
N ILE A 45 -1.34 3.59 -5.49
CA ILE A 45 0.01 3.28 -5.01
C ILE A 45 -0.06 2.19 -3.95
N LYS A 46 -0.93 2.33 -2.94
CA LYS A 46 -1.13 1.33 -1.87
C LYS A 46 -1.48 -0.05 -2.42
N ARG A 47 -2.22 -0.15 -3.54
CA ARG A 47 -2.51 -1.45 -4.18
C ARG A 47 -1.27 -2.11 -4.80
N LYS A 48 -0.30 -1.34 -5.28
CA LYS A 48 0.95 -1.84 -5.88
C LYS A 48 1.98 -2.25 -4.84
N VAL A 49 1.92 -1.68 -3.64
CA VAL A 49 2.84 -2.01 -2.54
C VAL A 49 2.60 -3.44 -2.03
N SER A 50 3.70 -4.17 -1.84
CA SER A 50 3.70 -5.55 -1.33
C SER A 50 3.20 -5.65 0.11
N GLN A 51 2.74 -6.83 0.52
CA GLN A 51 2.21 -7.03 1.87
C GLN A 51 3.28 -6.87 2.97
N GLU A 52 4.53 -7.21 2.69
CA GLU A 52 5.67 -7.03 3.61
C GLU A 52 5.81 -5.56 4.03
N ILE A 53 5.78 -4.65 3.04
CA ILE A 53 5.89 -3.22 3.27
C ILE A 53 4.66 -2.70 4.00
N LYS A 54 3.45 -3.16 3.61
CA LYS A 54 2.21 -2.80 4.30
C LYS A 54 2.22 -3.15 5.78
N ASN A 55 2.74 -4.33 6.12
CA ASN A 55 2.84 -4.79 7.50
C ASN A 55 3.82 -3.93 8.31
N HIS A 56 4.89 -3.43 7.68
CA HIS A 56 5.84 -2.53 8.34
C HIS A 56 5.20 -1.20 8.76
N PHE A 57 4.28 -0.69 7.95
CA PHE A 57 3.62 0.59 8.17
C PHE A 57 2.19 0.48 8.72
N ILE A 58 1.79 -0.66 9.29
CA ILE A 58 0.36 -0.95 9.57
C ILE A 58 -0.35 0.13 10.41
N ASP A 59 0.33 0.73 11.39
CA ASP A 59 -0.21 1.77 12.27
C ASP A 59 -0.32 3.15 11.59
N GLU A 60 0.52 3.39 10.58
CA GLU A 60 0.56 4.64 9.82
C GLU A 60 -0.21 4.53 8.49
N TRP A 61 -0.47 3.32 8.01
CA TRP A 61 -0.99 3.03 6.67
C TRP A 61 -2.34 3.72 6.40
N SER A 62 -3.19 3.82 7.42
CA SER A 62 -4.50 4.48 7.33
C SER A 62 -4.42 6.02 7.35
N LYS A 63 -3.28 6.59 7.77
CA LYS A 63 -3.06 8.04 7.88
C LYS A 63 -2.40 8.64 6.64
N LEU A 64 -1.72 7.81 5.84
CA LEU A 64 -1.09 8.23 4.58
C LEU A 64 -2.16 8.48 3.52
N ASN A 65 -2.66 9.71 3.43
CA ASN A 65 -3.66 10.15 2.45
C ASN A 65 -3.07 11.03 1.35
N SER A 66 -1.84 11.53 1.55
CA SER A 66 -1.06 12.26 0.56
C SER A 66 -0.22 11.28 -0.26
N PRO A 67 -0.22 11.39 -1.60
CA PRO A 67 0.61 10.56 -2.45
C PRO A 67 2.10 10.84 -2.23
N ASP A 68 2.47 12.10 -2.02
CA ASP A 68 3.86 12.52 -1.81
C ASP A 68 4.42 11.93 -0.51
N ASP A 69 3.68 12.05 0.59
CA ASP A 69 4.07 11.50 1.90
C ASP A 69 4.24 9.97 1.84
N LEU A 70 3.35 9.30 1.08
CA LEU A 70 3.41 7.86 0.89
C LEU A 70 4.65 7.46 0.08
N VAL A 71 4.93 8.14 -1.03
CA VAL A 71 6.08 7.86 -1.90
C VAL A 71 7.38 8.09 -1.14
N GLU A 72 7.53 9.21 -0.42
CA GLU A 72 8.74 9.52 0.35
C GLU A 72 9.05 8.41 1.36
N LYS A 73 8.04 7.92 2.11
CA LYS A 73 8.23 6.82 3.05
C LYS A 73 8.61 5.51 2.37
N LEU A 74 8.03 5.20 1.21
CA LEU A 74 8.36 4.01 0.44
C LEU A 74 9.80 4.07 -0.07
N ASP A 75 10.24 5.21 -0.60
CA ASP A 75 11.61 5.41 -1.10
C ASP A 75 12.65 5.33 0.02
N ILE A 76 12.35 5.90 1.19
CA ILE A 76 13.21 5.77 2.39
C ILE A 76 13.33 4.29 2.78
N TYR A 77 12.20 3.57 2.83
CA TYR A 77 12.20 2.15 3.17
C TYR A 77 13.04 1.32 2.18
N ASP A 78 12.86 1.52 0.89
CA ASP A 78 13.60 0.80 -0.14
C ASP A 78 15.11 1.12 -0.10
N THR A 79 15.46 2.38 0.17
CA THR A 79 16.85 2.79 0.38
C THR A 79 17.46 2.06 1.57
N LEU A 80 16.79 2.08 2.73
CA LEU A 80 17.26 1.39 3.94
C LEU A 80 17.39 -0.11 3.68
N ARG A 81 16.37 -0.73 3.10
CA ARG A 81 16.36 -2.16 2.78
C ARG A 81 17.53 -2.55 1.86
N SER A 82 17.81 -1.73 0.85
CA SER A 82 18.94 -1.93 -0.05
C SER A 82 20.27 -1.88 0.71
N THR A 83 20.45 -0.90 1.60
CA THR A 83 21.68 -0.79 2.42
C THR A 83 21.85 -1.95 3.41
N PHE A 84 20.76 -2.47 3.99
CA PHE A 84 20.82 -3.65 4.86
C PHE A 84 21.21 -4.91 4.08
N ARG A 85 20.67 -5.09 2.87
CA ARG A 85 21.01 -6.23 2.01
C ARG A 85 22.44 -6.19 1.50
N SER A 86 22.98 -5.01 1.17
CA SER A 86 24.37 -4.88 0.71
C SER A 86 25.39 -5.08 1.84
N LYS A 87 25.00 -4.83 3.09
CA LYS A 87 25.84 -5.06 4.28
C LYS A 87 25.80 -6.48 4.83
N GLN A 88 24.88 -7.34 4.37
CA GLN A 88 24.91 -8.75 4.76
C GLN A 88 26.09 -9.45 4.06
N PRO A 89 27.05 -10.05 4.79
CA PRO A 89 28.06 -10.87 4.15
C PRO A 89 27.34 -12.00 3.41
N ARG A 90 27.57 -12.12 2.10
CA ARG A 90 27.14 -13.29 1.35
C ARG A 90 27.75 -14.49 2.07
N LYS A 91 26.91 -15.33 2.66
CA LYS A 91 27.35 -16.65 3.12
C LYS A 91 27.64 -17.45 1.87
N ASP A 92 28.89 -17.41 1.42
CA ASP A 92 29.39 -18.30 0.38
C ASP A 92 29.46 -19.72 0.96
N TYR A 93 28.35 -20.45 0.84
CA TYR A 93 28.24 -21.87 1.20
C TYR A 93 29.20 -22.76 0.38
N THR A 94 29.86 -22.20 -0.63
CA THR A 94 30.88 -22.87 -1.46
C THR A 94 32.17 -23.18 -0.71
N LEU A 95 32.54 -22.43 0.34
CA LEU A 95 33.77 -22.67 1.09
C LEU A 95 33.63 -23.75 2.18
N LEU A 96 32.40 -24.03 2.65
CA LEU A 96 32.15 -25.06 3.67
C LEU A 96 32.28 -26.49 3.13
N GLN A 97 32.30 -26.69 1.81
CA GLN A 97 32.54 -28.02 1.21
C GLN A 97 34.02 -28.33 0.99
N ALA A 98 34.91 -27.33 1.05
CA ALA A 98 36.35 -27.51 0.83
C ALA A 98 37.13 -27.88 2.12
N GLU A 99 36.57 -27.61 3.31
CA GLU A 99 37.19 -27.96 4.61
C GLU A 99 36.78 -29.36 5.13
N LEU A 100 35.96 -30.08 4.38
CA LEU A 100 35.49 -31.44 4.70
C LEU A 100 36.09 -32.53 3.77
N LEU A 101 37.15 -32.21 3.03
CA LEU A 101 37.98 -33.16 2.26
C LEU A 101 39.41 -33.19 2.82
#